data_AF-A0A959MMQ4-F1
#
_entry.id   AF-A0A959MMQ4-F1
#
_cell.length_a   1.000
_cell.length_b   1.000
_cell.length_c   1.000
_cell.angle_alpha   90.00
_cell.angle_beta   90.00
_cell.angle_gamma   90.00
#
_symmetry.space_group_name_H-M   'P 1'
#
loop_
_entity.id
_entity.type
_entity.pdbx_description
1 polymer ?
#
loop_
_entity_poly.entity_id
_entity_poly.type
_entity_poly.pdbx_seq_one_letter_code
_entity_poly.pdbx_strand_id
1 'polypeptide(L)'
;GMCETFEKGIRKAREEHTPVLFHVEEITQPQGHSTSGSHERYKTPERLAWEKEWDGIRKMREWIIANALADENELDNIAEKAKQHVKESKDEAWAAYTKPIKEQLAKATELMQNLAKGLPQHTNAINVLVNELKSIRDPLRRDIVSNLHKVLNITGPVDEAFWTKDFLKDLENEAVRLFDAYLYNEGPKSALKVEKEEAKFGGEAPLKNGFEILNHYFDQLFATNPKVVAFGEDLGFIGDVNQGFSGLQEKYGNQRIFDTGIRELSIMGQAIGLALRGLRPIAEIQYLDYLLYGLQPLSDDVSTLHYRTAGQQSCPVIIRTRGHRLEGIWHSGSPMGVVINALRGMYVCVPRNMTQAVGMYNTLLSSNDPGLVVECLNGYRLKEKMPDNLLQYTVPLGLPEILQEGEDVTIVSYGSTLRIIDDAVNQLKSKNISCEIIDVQTLLPFDRDHLILESLKKTNRIVFIDEDVPGGAAAYMFNKVMEEQGGYRYLDVSPRTITGKAHRPAYGSDGDYFSKPNAEEIVSIILDMMAE
;
A
#
# COMPACT_ATOMS: atom_id res chain seq x y z
N GLY A 1 23.88 36.34 19.20
CA GLY A 1 23.74 34.93 19.63
C GLY A 1 22.90 34.12 18.65
N MET A 2 22.70 32.81 18.88
CA MET A 2 21.93 31.94 17.96
C MET A 2 20.49 32.43 17.73
N CYS A 3 19.82 32.95 18.77
CA CYS A 3 18.47 33.51 18.67
C CYS A 3 18.40 34.70 17.70
N GLU A 4 19.38 35.62 17.71
CA GLU A 4 19.42 36.76 16.79
C GLU A 4 19.62 36.31 15.33
N THR A 5 20.46 35.29 15.11
CA THR A 5 20.64 34.68 13.79
C THR A 5 19.34 34.07 13.29
N PHE A 6 18.65 33.30 14.14
CA PHE A 6 17.35 32.72 13.82
C PHE A 6 16.30 33.79 13.55
N GLU A 7 16.21 34.84 14.36
CA GLU A 7 15.27 35.93 14.17
C GLU A 7 15.45 36.59 12.80
N LYS A 8 16.69 36.94 12.43
CA LYS A 8 17.01 37.53 11.14
C LYS A 8 16.62 36.61 9.99
N GLY A 9 16.95 35.33 10.07
CA GLY A 9 16.64 34.36 9.03
C GLY A 9 15.14 34.06 8.91
N ILE A 10 14.42 33.95 10.03
CA ILE A 10 12.97 33.76 10.06
C ILE A 10 12.27 34.99 9.47
N ARG A 11 12.72 36.20 9.81
CA ARG A 11 12.20 37.43 9.22
C ARG A 11 12.37 37.42 7.71
N LYS A 12 13.57 37.08 7.22
CA LYS A 12 13.84 36.93 5.78
C LYS A 12 12.90 35.92 5.12
N ALA A 13 12.75 34.73 5.71
CA ALA A 13 11.87 33.69 5.17
C ALA A 13 10.40 34.15 5.09
N ARG A 14 9.94 34.95 6.06
CA ARG A 14 8.57 35.48 6.11
C ARG A 14 8.33 36.65 5.15
N GLU A 15 9.28 37.56 5.04
CA GLU A 15 9.17 38.77 4.22
C GLU A 15 9.41 38.47 2.74
N GLU A 16 10.37 37.60 2.42
CA GLU A 16 10.79 37.32 1.05
C GLU A 16 10.23 36.00 0.51
N HIS A 17 9.64 35.15 1.35
CA HIS A 17 9.17 33.81 0.98
C HIS A 17 10.25 32.92 0.34
N THR A 18 11.51 33.09 0.74
CA THR A 18 12.64 32.30 0.25
C THR A 18 13.11 31.28 1.29
N PRO A 19 13.63 30.10 0.87
CA PRO A 19 14.27 29.17 1.79
C PRO A 19 15.46 29.80 2.50
N VAL A 20 15.59 29.55 3.82
CA VAL A 20 16.71 30.01 4.64
C VAL A 20 17.38 28.80 5.28
N LEU A 21 18.69 28.66 5.06
CA LEU A 21 19.52 27.62 5.66
C LEU A 21 20.29 28.19 6.85
N PHE A 22 20.14 27.57 8.02
CA PHE A 22 20.97 27.85 9.19
C PHE A 22 22.02 26.75 9.33
N HIS A 23 23.29 27.10 9.13
CA HIS A 23 24.40 26.19 9.40
C HIS A 23 24.87 26.41 10.83
N VAL A 24 24.52 25.49 11.73
CA VAL A 24 24.92 25.54 13.13
C VAL A 24 26.08 24.58 13.34
N GLU A 25 27.24 25.14 13.64
CA GLU A 25 28.47 24.39 13.88
C GLU A 25 28.61 24.08 15.38
N GLU A 26 29.56 23.20 15.71
CA GLU A 26 29.95 22.94 17.10
C GLU A 26 28.80 22.42 18.01
N ILE A 27 27.82 21.71 17.44
CA ILE A 27 26.83 20.97 18.24
C ILE A 27 27.49 19.72 18.84
N THR A 28 27.18 19.42 20.12
CA THR A 28 27.64 18.21 20.81
C THR A 28 26.70 17.04 20.52
N GLN A 29 27.24 15.82 20.45
CA GLN A 29 26.44 14.59 20.32
C GLN A 29 26.84 13.65 21.46
N PRO A 30 26.24 13.80 22.65
CA PRO A 30 26.69 13.13 23.88
C PRO A 30 26.45 11.61 23.89
N GLN A 31 25.75 11.08 22.89
CA GLN A 31 25.47 9.65 22.72
C GLN A 31 25.85 9.17 21.31
N GLY A 32 25.83 7.85 21.11
CA GLY A 32 26.01 7.25 19.79
C GLY A 32 24.94 7.67 18.78
N HIS A 33 25.14 7.29 17.52
CA HIS A 33 24.08 7.39 16.49
C HIS A 33 22.79 6.67 16.92
N SER A 34 22.93 5.56 17.66
CA SER A 34 21.85 4.80 18.27
C SER A 34 22.30 4.26 19.63
N THR A 35 21.35 3.71 20.39
CA THR A 35 21.63 3.03 21.68
C THR A 35 22.48 1.76 21.53
N SER A 36 22.69 1.25 20.31
CA SER A 36 23.53 0.08 20.01
C SER A 36 24.97 0.43 19.63
N GLY A 37 25.29 1.71 19.38
CA GLY A 37 26.62 2.17 19.00
C GLY A 37 27.23 3.09 20.05
N SER A 38 28.52 2.92 20.36
CA SER A 38 29.26 3.91 21.15
C SER A 38 29.99 4.88 20.23
N HIS A 39 29.73 6.18 20.44
CA HIS A 39 30.42 7.25 19.73
C HIS A 39 31.92 7.33 20.07
N GLU A 40 32.33 6.80 21.22
CA GLU A 40 33.72 6.75 21.67
C GLU A 40 34.61 5.90 20.75
N ARG A 41 34.01 5.05 19.89
CA ARG A 41 34.76 4.22 18.93
C ARG A 41 35.30 5.00 17.75
N TYR A 42 34.73 6.17 17.43
CA TYR A 42 35.08 6.95 16.25
C TYR A 42 35.35 8.43 16.53
N LYS A 43 35.06 8.92 17.74
CA LYS A 43 35.46 10.26 18.19
C LYS A 43 36.80 10.20 18.92
N THR A 44 37.66 11.19 18.68
CA THR A 44 38.94 11.27 19.40
C THR A 44 38.71 11.64 20.88
N PRO A 45 39.63 11.28 21.79
CA PRO A 45 39.56 11.70 23.19
C PRO A 45 39.43 13.21 23.36
N GLU A 46 40.10 13.99 22.52
CA GLU A 46 40.03 15.46 22.53
C GLU A 46 38.62 15.93 22.16
N ARG A 47 37.99 15.31 21.15
CA ARG A 47 36.61 15.63 20.78
C ARG A 47 35.63 15.27 21.90
N LEU A 48 35.81 14.14 22.56
CA LEU A 48 34.97 13.72 23.69
C LEU A 48 35.10 14.68 24.88
N ALA A 49 36.33 15.12 25.18
CA ALA A 49 36.58 16.10 26.23
C ALA A 49 35.94 17.45 25.89
N TRP A 50 36.11 17.91 24.65
CA TRP A 50 35.50 19.13 24.14
C TRP A 50 33.97 19.07 24.22
N GLU A 51 33.34 17.96 23.82
CA GLU A 51 31.87 17.84 23.90
C GLU A 51 31.34 17.83 25.34
N LYS A 52 32.10 17.30 26.30
CA LYS A 52 31.75 17.39 27.74
C LYS A 52 31.90 18.80 28.30
N GLU A 53 32.90 19.53 27.81
CA GLU A 53 33.13 20.93 28.22
C GLU A 53 32.05 21.85 27.65
N TRP A 54 31.72 21.66 26.38
CA TRP A 54 30.80 22.50 25.59
C TRP A 54 29.38 21.96 25.48
N ASP A 55 29.01 21.02 26.36
CA ASP A 55 27.66 20.50 26.44
C ASP A 55 26.64 21.65 26.62
N GLY A 56 25.60 21.67 25.79
CA GLY A 56 24.63 22.76 25.75
C GLY A 56 23.87 22.95 27.06
N ILE A 57 23.59 21.87 27.80
CA ILE A 57 22.91 21.95 29.10
C ILE A 57 23.84 22.57 30.13
N ARG A 58 25.12 22.15 30.14
CA ARG A 58 26.14 22.73 31.00
C ARG A 58 26.36 24.22 30.70
N LYS A 59 26.58 24.59 29.43
CA LYS A 59 26.81 25.98 29.02
C LYS A 59 25.61 26.88 29.29
N MET A 60 24.39 26.37 29.10
CA MET A 60 23.18 27.11 29.47
C MET A 60 23.12 27.35 30.99
N ARG A 61 23.44 26.36 31.82
CA ARG A 61 23.54 26.52 33.28
C ARG A 61 24.56 27.58 33.67
N GLU A 62 25.79 27.49 33.14
CA GLU A 62 26.86 28.47 33.38
C GLU A 62 26.40 29.89 33.03
N TRP A 63 25.73 30.06 31.88
CA TRP A 63 25.21 31.35 31.44
C TRP A 63 24.09 31.89 32.35
N ILE A 64 23.12 31.06 32.75
CA ILE A 64 22.01 31.46 33.64
C ILE A 64 22.56 32.00 34.97
N ILE A 65 23.52 31.28 35.58
CA ILE A 65 24.14 31.68 36.85
C ILE A 65 24.95 32.96 36.67
N ALA A 66 25.77 33.04 35.61
CA ALA A 66 26.60 34.22 35.33
C ALA A 66 25.77 35.50 35.09
N ASN A 67 24.52 35.37 34.62
CA ASN A 67 23.61 36.48 34.40
C ASN A 67 22.60 36.67 35.56
N ALA A 68 22.78 35.95 36.68
CA ALA A 68 21.90 36.02 37.86
C ALA A 68 20.41 35.82 37.56
N LEU A 69 20.10 34.95 36.58
CA LEU A 69 18.72 34.63 36.20
C LEU A 69 18.10 33.54 37.09
N ALA A 70 18.93 32.68 37.67
CA ALA A 70 18.59 31.69 38.69
C ALA A 70 19.86 31.30 39.46
N ASP A 71 19.69 30.71 40.65
CA ASP A 71 20.80 30.19 41.45
C ASP A 71 21.03 28.67 41.24
N GLU A 72 22.11 28.14 41.81
CA GLU A 72 22.44 26.72 41.70
C GLU A 72 21.36 25.81 42.28
N ASN A 73 20.73 26.19 43.40
CA ASN A 73 19.72 25.38 44.07
C ASN A 73 18.45 25.29 43.24
N GLU A 74 18.04 26.39 42.62
CA GLU A 74 16.90 26.44 41.72
C GLU A 74 17.12 25.52 40.51
N LEU A 75 18.30 25.61 39.88
CA LEU A 75 18.65 24.77 38.74
C LEU A 75 18.77 23.28 39.09
N ASP A 76 19.31 22.95 40.26
CA ASP A 76 19.37 21.58 40.77
C ASP A 76 17.98 21.02 41.04
N ASN A 77 17.09 21.84 41.62
CA ASN A 77 15.69 21.47 41.85
C ASN A 77 14.95 21.22 40.52
N ILE A 78 15.16 22.04 39.49
CA ILE A 78 14.58 21.82 38.16
C ILE A 78 15.10 20.50 37.57
N ALA A 79 16.40 20.26 37.62
CA ALA A 79 17.01 19.03 37.09
C ALA A 79 16.49 17.78 37.82
N GLU A 80 16.36 17.84 39.15
CA GLU A 80 15.88 16.70 39.94
C GLU A 80 14.39 16.43 39.69
N LYS A 81 13.55 17.48 39.61
CA LYS A 81 12.14 17.34 39.21
C LYS A 81 12.00 16.72 37.82
N ALA A 82 12.81 17.15 36.86
CA ALA A 82 12.79 16.58 35.51
C ALA A 82 13.16 15.08 35.53
N LYS A 83 14.21 14.69 36.27
CA LYS A 83 14.59 13.27 36.45
C LYS A 83 13.48 12.45 37.10
N GLN A 84 12.87 12.97 38.15
CA GLN A 84 11.78 12.29 38.85
C GLN A 84 10.57 12.11 37.93
N HIS A 85 10.17 13.15 37.21
CA HIS A 85 9.07 13.09 36.25
C HIS A 85 9.31 12.05 35.13
N VAL A 86 10.52 12.03 34.55
CA VAL A 86 10.88 11.03 33.52
C VAL A 86 10.88 9.62 34.10
N LYS A 87 11.37 9.43 35.33
CA LYS A 87 11.38 8.12 36.00
C LYS A 87 9.96 7.61 36.24
N GLU A 88 9.09 8.45 36.81
CA GLU A 88 7.69 8.13 37.05
C GLU A 88 6.96 7.77 35.75
N SER A 89 7.12 8.59 34.71
CA SER A 89 6.51 8.36 33.39
C SER A 89 6.98 7.04 32.76
N LYS A 90 8.27 6.72 32.88
CA LYS A 90 8.86 5.46 32.40
C LYS A 90 8.32 4.26 33.18
N ASP A 91 8.21 4.36 34.50
CA ASP A 91 7.67 3.29 35.35
C ASP A 91 6.17 3.06 35.07
N GLU A 92 5.39 4.12 34.85
CA GLU A 92 3.97 4.05 34.47
C GLU A 92 3.80 3.41 33.08
N ALA A 93 4.53 3.86 32.07
CA ALA A 93 4.47 3.30 30.72
C ALA A 93 4.88 1.82 30.70
N TRP A 94 5.93 1.46 31.47
CA TRP A 94 6.36 0.06 31.59
C TRP A 94 5.31 -0.81 32.29
N ALA A 95 4.66 -0.29 33.34
CA ALA A 95 3.56 -0.99 33.99
C ALA A 95 2.37 -1.21 33.05
N ALA A 96 1.98 -0.17 32.29
CA ALA A 96 0.89 -0.26 31.32
C ALA A 96 1.17 -1.28 30.21
N TYR A 97 2.40 -1.33 29.69
CA TYR A 97 2.81 -2.31 28.69
C TYR A 97 2.88 -3.74 29.26
N THR A 98 3.49 -3.92 30.43
CA THR A 98 3.78 -5.27 30.97
C THR A 98 2.60 -5.93 31.68
N LYS A 99 1.68 -5.16 32.26
CA LYS A 99 0.52 -5.69 33.01
C LYS A 99 -0.32 -6.69 32.21
N PRO A 100 -0.83 -6.38 30.99
CA PRO A 100 -1.61 -7.33 30.23
C PRO A 100 -0.82 -8.59 29.85
N ILE A 101 0.51 -8.49 29.63
CA ILE A 101 1.34 -9.67 29.34
C ILE A 101 1.43 -10.59 30.56
N LYS A 102 1.56 -10.02 31.77
CA LYS A 102 1.62 -10.79 33.02
C LYS A 102 0.29 -11.48 33.32
N GLU A 103 -0.83 -10.83 33.03
CA GLU A 103 -2.17 -11.43 33.14
C GLU A 103 -2.34 -12.61 32.17
N GLN A 104 -1.95 -12.43 30.91
CA GLN A 104 -1.94 -13.50 29.91
C GLN A 104 -1.02 -14.67 30.31
N LEU A 105 0.16 -14.38 30.85
CA LEU A 105 1.10 -15.38 31.36
C LEU A 105 0.50 -16.19 32.51
N ALA A 106 -0.11 -15.50 33.49
CA ALA A 106 -0.77 -16.16 34.61
C ALA A 106 -1.87 -17.11 34.10
N LYS A 107 -2.70 -16.65 33.16
CA LYS A 107 -3.77 -17.47 32.60
C LYS A 107 -3.24 -18.65 31.79
N ALA A 108 -2.26 -18.45 30.93
CA ALA A 108 -1.63 -19.51 30.15
C ALA A 108 -1.06 -20.60 31.06
N THR A 109 -0.29 -20.21 32.08
CA THR A 109 0.33 -21.18 32.99
C THR A 109 -0.70 -21.93 33.84
N GLU A 110 -1.79 -21.29 34.24
CA GLU A 110 -2.93 -21.95 34.90
C GLU A 110 -3.54 -23.04 34.00
N LEU A 111 -3.84 -22.70 32.74
CA LEU A 111 -4.44 -23.62 31.77
C LEU A 111 -3.50 -24.78 31.44
N MET A 112 -2.21 -24.50 31.22
CA MET A 112 -1.18 -25.54 31.00
C MET A 112 -1.07 -26.48 32.21
N GLN A 113 -1.10 -25.95 33.44
CA GLN A 113 -1.05 -26.78 34.65
C GLN A 113 -2.31 -27.63 34.84
N ASN A 114 -3.48 -27.11 34.49
CA ASN A 114 -4.73 -27.89 34.52
C ASN A 114 -4.72 -29.00 33.47
N LEU A 115 -4.23 -28.71 32.27
CA LEU A 115 -4.04 -29.72 31.21
C LEU A 115 -3.03 -30.80 31.64
N ALA A 116 -1.93 -30.41 32.28
CA ALA A 116 -0.95 -31.34 32.83
C ALA A 116 -1.55 -32.30 33.87
N LYS A 117 -2.54 -31.87 34.65
CA LYS A 117 -3.27 -32.73 35.60
C LYS A 117 -4.23 -33.69 34.90
N GLY A 118 -4.86 -33.25 33.81
CA GLY A 118 -5.77 -34.07 33.00
C GLY A 118 -5.06 -35.13 32.16
N LEU A 119 -3.76 -34.95 31.87
CA LEU A 119 -2.97 -35.83 31.00
C LEU A 119 -1.68 -36.31 31.70
N PRO A 120 -1.76 -37.34 32.58
CA PRO A 120 -0.62 -37.86 33.34
C PRO A 120 0.60 -38.22 32.50
N GLN A 121 0.38 -38.70 31.27
CA GLN A 121 1.42 -39.09 30.33
C GLN A 121 2.23 -37.90 29.77
N HIS A 122 1.69 -36.69 29.81
CA HIS A 122 2.34 -35.47 29.30
C HIS A 122 2.74 -34.48 30.40
N THR A 123 2.39 -34.76 31.67
CA THR A 123 2.60 -33.86 32.82
C THR A 123 4.03 -33.33 32.92
N ASN A 124 5.04 -34.20 32.80
CA ASN A 124 6.44 -33.79 32.93
C ASN A 124 6.84 -32.82 31.82
N ALA A 125 6.48 -33.10 30.58
CA ALA A 125 6.81 -32.26 29.43
C ALA A 125 6.11 -30.88 29.53
N ILE A 126 4.85 -30.84 29.95
CA ILE A 126 4.11 -29.59 30.14
C ILE A 126 4.71 -28.77 31.29
N ASN A 127 5.07 -29.41 32.41
CA ASN A 127 5.66 -28.73 33.57
C ASN A 127 7.02 -28.08 33.25
N VAL A 128 7.83 -28.69 32.38
CA VAL A 128 9.07 -28.07 31.88
C VAL A 128 8.76 -26.74 31.20
N LEU A 129 7.82 -26.71 30.26
CA LEU A 129 7.42 -25.49 29.55
C LEU A 129 6.81 -24.43 30.48
N VAL A 130 6.01 -24.84 31.46
CA VAL A 130 5.47 -23.91 32.47
C VAL A 130 6.58 -23.26 33.29
N ASN A 131 7.57 -24.05 33.73
CA ASN A 131 8.68 -23.55 34.55
C ASN A 131 9.60 -22.63 33.74
N GLU A 132 9.90 -22.99 32.49
CA GLU A 132 10.63 -22.12 31.57
C GLU A 132 9.92 -20.78 31.40
N LEU A 133 8.61 -20.82 31.09
CA LEU A 133 7.82 -19.62 30.85
C LEU A 133 7.71 -18.72 32.11
N LYS A 134 7.59 -19.32 33.30
CA LYS A 134 7.60 -18.59 34.59
C LYS A 134 8.96 -18.01 34.95
N SER A 135 10.05 -18.56 34.43
CA SER A 135 11.41 -18.06 34.70
C SER A 135 11.76 -16.79 33.94
N ILE A 136 10.98 -16.42 32.92
CA ILE A 136 11.22 -15.23 32.09
C ILE A 136 10.91 -13.97 32.91
N ARG A 137 11.95 -13.15 33.14
CA ARG A 137 11.84 -11.92 33.92
C ARG A 137 10.89 -10.91 33.29
N ASP A 138 11.01 -10.70 31.99
CA ASP A 138 10.25 -9.73 31.20
C ASP A 138 9.60 -10.46 30.01
N PRO A 139 8.48 -11.17 30.24
CA PRO A 139 7.86 -12.01 29.22
C PRO A 139 7.27 -11.19 28.08
N LEU A 140 7.30 -11.74 26.88
CA LEU A 140 6.64 -11.22 25.68
C LEU A 140 5.43 -12.08 25.30
N ARG A 141 4.49 -11.52 24.53
CA ARG A 141 3.33 -12.28 23.99
C ARG A 141 3.77 -13.53 23.22
N ARG A 142 4.86 -13.43 22.44
CA ARG A 142 5.42 -14.56 21.69
C ARG A 142 5.81 -15.72 22.60
N ASP A 143 6.31 -15.44 23.80
CA ASP A 143 6.80 -16.49 24.70
C ASP A 143 5.61 -17.31 25.21
N ILE A 144 4.49 -16.64 25.49
CA ILE A 144 3.22 -17.26 25.89
C ILE A 144 2.63 -18.08 24.75
N VAL A 145 2.42 -17.46 23.58
CA VAL A 145 1.82 -18.09 22.40
C VAL A 145 2.64 -19.29 21.93
N SER A 146 3.97 -19.17 21.87
CA SER A 146 4.87 -20.26 21.49
C SER A 146 4.76 -21.46 22.45
N ASN A 147 4.67 -21.22 23.77
CA ASN A 147 4.54 -22.29 24.75
C ASN A 147 3.17 -22.97 24.69
N LEU A 148 2.09 -22.22 24.44
CA LEU A 148 0.76 -22.79 24.22
C LEU A 148 0.75 -23.71 22.99
N HIS A 149 1.32 -23.28 21.86
CA HIS A 149 1.50 -24.10 20.65
C HIS A 149 2.30 -25.38 20.95
N LYS A 150 3.42 -25.27 21.67
CA LYS A 150 4.23 -26.45 22.07
C LYS A 150 3.44 -27.44 22.92
N VAL A 151 2.67 -26.96 23.89
CA VAL A 151 1.83 -27.83 24.73
C VAL A 151 0.76 -28.53 23.90
N LEU A 152 0.05 -27.81 23.03
CA LEU A 152 -0.98 -28.40 22.16
C LEU A 152 -0.38 -29.44 21.18
N ASN A 153 0.82 -29.21 20.67
CA ASN A 153 1.54 -30.18 19.84
C ASN A 153 1.93 -31.44 20.62
N ILE A 154 2.31 -31.31 21.89
CA ILE A 154 2.64 -32.45 22.76
C ILE A 154 1.40 -33.29 23.06
N THR A 155 0.26 -32.65 23.35
CA THR A 155 -0.96 -33.35 23.76
C THR A 155 -1.75 -33.92 22.59
N GLY A 156 -1.58 -33.36 21.38
CA GLY A 156 -2.43 -33.68 20.23
C GLY A 156 -3.88 -33.22 20.43
N PRO A 157 -4.81 -33.68 19.57
CA PRO A 157 -6.22 -33.30 19.62
C PRO A 157 -6.95 -34.06 20.73
N VAL A 158 -6.96 -33.52 21.94
CA VAL A 158 -7.64 -34.07 23.12
C VAL A 158 -8.63 -33.08 23.69
N ASP A 159 -9.74 -33.57 24.25
CA ASP A 159 -10.83 -32.74 24.77
C ASP A 159 -10.39 -31.90 25.97
N GLU A 160 -9.48 -32.42 26.79
CA GLU A 160 -8.90 -31.71 27.95
C GLU A 160 -8.16 -30.43 27.53
N ALA A 161 -7.69 -30.35 26.29
CA ALA A 161 -6.97 -29.19 25.75
C ALA A 161 -7.90 -28.07 25.26
N PHE A 162 -9.22 -28.24 25.31
CA PHE A 162 -10.20 -27.27 24.80
C PHE A 162 -9.92 -25.85 25.27
N TRP A 163 -9.82 -25.62 26.59
CA TRP A 163 -9.61 -24.27 27.16
C TRP A 163 -8.25 -23.67 26.81
N THR A 164 -7.21 -24.50 26.69
CA THR A 164 -5.88 -24.05 26.26
C THR A 164 -5.89 -23.60 24.79
N LYS A 165 -6.60 -24.35 23.93
CA LYS A 165 -6.77 -24.03 22.51
C LYS A 165 -7.63 -22.79 22.31
N ASP A 166 -8.73 -22.67 23.06
CA ASP A 166 -9.62 -21.51 23.02
C ASP A 166 -8.88 -20.23 23.44
N PHE A 167 -8.12 -20.29 24.54
CA PHE A 167 -7.31 -19.16 24.97
C PHE A 167 -6.21 -18.79 23.97
N LEU A 168 -5.57 -19.77 23.33
CA LEU A 168 -4.60 -19.49 22.25
C LEU A 168 -5.28 -18.72 21.10
N LYS A 169 -6.48 -19.14 20.70
CA LYS A 169 -7.25 -18.45 19.65
C LYS A 169 -7.60 -17.02 20.06
N ASP A 170 -7.96 -16.79 21.32
CA ASP A 170 -8.20 -15.44 21.84
C ASP A 170 -6.96 -14.55 21.77
N LEU A 171 -5.79 -15.09 22.12
CA LEU A 171 -4.52 -14.37 22.00
C LEU A 171 -4.16 -14.07 20.55
N GLU A 172 -4.41 -15.00 19.62
CA GLU A 172 -4.21 -14.79 18.19
C GLU A 172 -5.14 -13.70 17.65
N ASN A 173 -6.42 -13.70 18.06
CA ASN A 173 -7.37 -12.63 17.70
C ASN A 173 -6.96 -11.26 18.29
N GLU A 174 -6.42 -11.23 19.52
CA GLU A 174 -5.86 -10.00 20.09
C GLU A 174 -4.62 -9.54 19.32
N ALA A 175 -3.74 -10.47 18.93
CA ALA A 175 -2.55 -10.17 18.15
C ALA A 175 -2.90 -9.54 16.79
N VAL A 176 -3.92 -10.06 16.09
CA VAL A 176 -4.42 -9.45 14.85
C VAL A 176 -4.81 -7.99 15.08
N ARG A 177 -5.55 -7.68 16.15
CA ARG A 177 -5.94 -6.29 16.47
C ARG A 177 -4.75 -5.38 16.78
N LEU A 178 -3.69 -5.93 17.38
CA LEU A 178 -2.51 -5.16 17.80
C LEU A 178 -1.48 -4.98 16.68
N PHE A 179 -1.35 -5.96 15.79
CA PHE A 179 -0.23 -6.06 14.87
C PHE A 179 -0.62 -6.12 13.39
N ASP A 180 -1.89 -6.38 13.07
CA ASP A 180 -2.36 -6.53 11.68
C ASP A 180 -3.50 -5.56 11.30
N ALA A 181 -4.09 -4.87 12.28
CA ALA A 181 -5.19 -3.93 12.06
C ALA A 181 -4.72 -2.63 11.38
N TYR A 182 -5.66 -1.95 10.70
CA TYR A 182 -5.45 -0.63 10.10
C TYR A 182 -4.43 -0.59 8.96
N LEU A 183 -4.17 -1.72 8.28
CA LEU A 183 -3.43 -1.68 7.01
C LEU A 183 -4.14 -0.82 5.97
N TYR A 184 -5.47 -0.95 5.91
CA TYR A 184 -6.37 -0.09 5.12
C TYR A 184 -7.37 0.58 6.04
N ASN A 185 -8.10 1.59 5.54
CA ASN A 185 -9.15 2.23 6.32
C ASN A 185 -10.30 1.26 6.58
N GLU A 186 -10.55 0.96 7.85
CA GLU A 186 -11.64 0.09 8.30
C GLU A 186 -12.89 0.88 8.75
N GLY A 187 -12.79 2.21 8.80
CA GLY A 187 -13.84 3.12 9.27
C GLY A 187 -14.94 3.39 8.23
N PRO A 188 -15.82 4.37 8.46
CA PRO A 188 -16.88 4.76 7.52
C PRO A 188 -16.36 5.36 6.20
N LYS A 189 -15.08 5.76 6.16
CA LYS A 189 -14.42 6.33 4.97
C LYS A 189 -13.53 5.31 4.25
N SER A 190 -13.78 4.02 4.45
CA SER A 190 -13.15 2.95 3.66
C SER A 190 -13.62 2.97 2.20
N ALA A 191 -12.71 2.78 1.25
CA ALA A 191 -13.08 2.61 -0.17
C ALA A 191 -13.91 1.35 -0.39
N LEU A 192 -13.72 0.33 0.45
CA LEU A 192 -14.47 -0.94 0.38
C LEU A 192 -15.92 -0.82 0.85
N LYS A 193 -16.30 0.32 1.44
CA LYS A 193 -17.67 0.63 1.88
C LYS A 193 -18.37 1.65 0.97
N VAL A 194 -17.72 2.09 -0.10
CA VAL A 194 -18.37 2.94 -1.10
C VAL A 194 -19.36 2.08 -1.88
N GLU A 195 -20.62 2.49 -1.91
CA GLU A 195 -21.68 1.78 -2.63
C GLU A 195 -21.45 1.86 -4.14
N LYS A 196 -21.77 0.77 -4.85
CA LYS A 196 -21.72 0.71 -6.30
C LYS A 196 -22.88 1.52 -6.89
N GLU A 197 -22.55 2.48 -7.74
CA GLU A 197 -23.50 3.09 -8.67
C GLU A 197 -23.02 2.85 -10.11
N GLU A 198 -23.91 2.42 -10.99
CA GLU A 198 -23.54 2.10 -12.37
C GLU A 198 -23.46 3.33 -13.28
N ALA A 199 -22.57 3.25 -14.28
CA ALA A 199 -22.51 4.23 -15.35
C ALA A 199 -23.81 4.18 -16.17
N LYS A 200 -24.44 5.33 -16.35
CA LYS A 200 -25.68 5.49 -17.11
C LYS A 200 -25.36 6.06 -18.48
N PHE A 201 -25.98 5.49 -19.50
CA PHE A 201 -25.80 5.92 -20.89
C PHE A 201 -27.16 6.21 -21.51
N GLY A 202 -27.35 7.43 -22.00
CA GLY A 202 -28.51 7.80 -22.80
C GLY A 202 -28.54 7.03 -24.12
N GLY A 203 -29.74 6.94 -24.72
CA GLY A 203 -29.95 6.22 -25.99
C GLY A 203 -29.09 6.73 -27.16
N GLU A 204 -28.69 8.00 -27.13
CA GLU A 204 -27.82 8.64 -28.13
C GLU A 204 -26.46 9.08 -27.54
N ALA A 205 -25.96 8.41 -26.50
CA ALA A 205 -24.70 8.76 -25.87
C ALA A 205 -23.55 8.83 -26.90
N PRO A 206 -22.86 9.98 -27.03
CA PRO A 206 -21.85 10.16 -28.06
C PRO A 206 -20.63 9.27 -27.82
N LEU A 207 -20.07 8.76 -28.91
CA LEU A 207 -18.77 8.10 -28.88
C LEU A 207 -17.65 9.15 -28.81
N LYS A 208 -16.83 9.07 -27.77
CA LYS A 208 -15.76 10.01 -27.46
C LYS A 208 -14.45 9.26 -27.27
N ASN A 209 -13.33 9.89 -27.59
CA ASN A 209 -12.04 9.29 -27.25
C ASN A 209 -11.92 9.19 -25.72
N GLY A 210 -11.22 8.17 -25.21
CA GLY A 210 -11.06 7.98 -23.77
C GLY A 210 -10.52 9.22 -23.04
N PHE A 211 -9.58 9.96 -23.66
CA PHE A 211 -9.06 11.20 -23.06
C PHE A 211 -10.16 12.27 -22.86
N GLU A 212 -11.15 12.34 -23.76
CA GLU A 212 -12.27 13.28 -23.64
C GLU A 212 -13.15 12.88 -22.45
N ILE A 213 -13.34 11.57 -22.19
CA ILE A 213 -14.09 11.10 -21.01
C ILE A 213 -13.41 11.57 -19.72
N LEU A 214 -12.10 11.34 -19.59
CA LEU A 214 -11.33 11.83 -18.43
C LEU A 214 -11.39 13.35 -18.33
N ASN A 215 -11.24 14.07 -19.44
CA ASN A 215 -11.26 15.52 -19.44
C ASN A 215 -12.62 16.09 -18.99
N HIS A 216 -13.73 15.55 -19.51
CA HIS A 216 -15.08 15.93 -19.06
C HIS A 216 -15.30 15.59 -17.58
N TYR A 217 -14.78 14.45 -17.10
CA TYR A 217 -14.85 14.09 -15.69
C TYR A 217 -14.06 15.06 -14.81
N PHE A 218 -12.78 15.30 -15.11
CA PHE A 218 -11.92 16.19 -14.34
C PHE A 218 -12.45 17.62 -14.36
N ASP A 219 -13.03 18.07 -15.48
CA ASP A 219 -13.71 19.36 -15.54
C ASP A 219 -14.82 19.46 -14.48
N GLN A 220 -15.74 18.50 -14.46
CA GLN A 220 -16.83 18.48 -13.48
C GLN A 220 -16.33 18.31 -12.04
N LEU A 221 -15.28 17.50 -11.84
CA LEU A 221 -14.69 17.27 -10.51
C LEU A 221 -14.09 18.57 -9.95
N PHE A 222 -13.30 19.30 -10.74
CA PHE A 222 -12.66 20.52 -10.28
C PHE A 222 -13.65 21.67 -10.06
N ALA A 223 -14.74 21.72 -10.84
CA ALA A 223 -15.83 22.65 -10.62
C ALA A 223 -16.55 22.42 -9.27
N THR A 224 -16.65 21.18 -8.81
CA THR A 224 -17.49 20.81 -7.65
C THR A 224 -16.71 20.51 -6.38
N ASN A 225 -15.42 20.15 -6.47
CA ASN A 225 -14.60 19.79 -5.33
C ASN A 225 -13.40 20.73 -5.16
N PRO A 226 -13.46 21.72 -4.25
CA PRO A 226 -12.39 22.69 -4.06
C PRO A 226 -11.13 22.11 -3.39
N LYS A 227 -11.20 20.89 -2.83
CA LYS A 227 -10.06 20.23 -2.18
C LYS A 227 -9.16 19.49 -3.16
N VAL A 228 -9.63 19.23 -4.38
CA VAL A 228 -8.86 18.47 -5.37
C VAL A 228 -7.79 19.35 -5.99
N VAL A 229 -6.57 18.84 -6.03
CA VAL A 229 -5.45 19.43 -6.74
C VAL A 229 -4.83 18.35 -7.62
N ALA A 230 -4.38 18.69 -8.82
CA ALA A 230 -3.72 17.75 -9.73
C ALA A 230 -2.40 18.33 -10.22
N PHE A 231 -1.38 17.50 -10.28
CA PHE A 231 -0.04 17.95 -10.67
C PHE A 231 0.84 16.80 -11.12
N GLY A 232 1.81 17.12 -11.97
CA GLY A 232 2.75 16.18 -12.54
C GLY A 232 3.53 16.82 -13.69
N GLU A 233 4.31 16.02 -14.40
CA GLU A 233 5.07 16.47 -15.57
C GLU A 233 4.13 16.72 -16.76
N ASP A 234 4.14 17.95 -17.26
CA ASP A 234 3.26 18.43 -18.35
C ASP A 234 1.74 18.35 -18.06
N LEU A 235 1.33 18.04 -16.83
CA LEU A 235 -0.07 17.91 -16.43
C LEU A 235 -0.81 19.26 -16.49
N GLY A 236 -0.13 20.35 -16.16
CA GLY A 236 -0.70 21.68 -16.05
C GLY A 236 -0.99 22.33 -17.39
N PHE A 237 0.05 22.87 -18.04
CA PHE A 237 -0.10 23.73 -19.22
C PHE A 237 -0.63 22.97 -20.45
N ILE A 238 -0.04 21.82 -20.77
CA ILE A 238 -0.45 21.00 -21.93
C ILE A 238 -1.72 20.20 -21.60
N GLY A 239 -1.88 19.82 -20.33
CA GLY A 239 -2.99 19.00 -19.87
C GLY A 239 -2.69 17.52 -19.88
N ASP A 240 -1.49 17.15 -19.45
CA ASP A 240 -0.87 15.82 -19.52
C ASP A 240 -0.55 15.35 -20.94
N VAL A 241 0.39 14.39 -21.06
CA VAL A 241 0.88 13.86 -22.34
C VAL A 241 -0.21 13.20 -23.21
N ASN A 242 -1.35 12.83 -22.62
CA ASN A 242 -2.49 12.23 -23.30
C ASN A 242 -3.75 13.11 -23.26
N GLN A 243 -3.62 14.38 -22.89
CA GLN A 243 -4.66 15.43 -22.96
C GLN A 243 -5.86 15.24 -22.01
N GLY A 244 -5.73 14.42 -20.95
CA GLY A 244 -6.79 14.25 -19.95
C GLY A 244 -7.10 15.56 -19.18
N PHE A 245 -6.10 16.42 -18.98
CA PHE A 245 -6.24 17.71 -18.29
C PHE A 245 -6.24 18.93 -19.24
N SER A 246 -6.35 18.72 -20.55
CA SER A 246 -6.24 19.82 -21.54
C SER A 246 -7.24 20.94 -21.29
N GLY A 247 -6.73 22.18 -21.25
CA GLY A 247 -7.51 23.40 -20.98
C GLY A 247 -7.94 23.61 -19.52
N LEU A 248 -7.74 22.65 -18.62
CA LEU A 248 -8.27 22.74 -17.25
C LEU A 248 -7.44 23.67 -16.36
N GLN A 249 -6.13 23.79 -16.56
CA GLN A 249 -5.32 24.78 -15.83
C GLN A 249 -5.76 26.22 -16.15
N GLU A 250 -6.04 26.54 -17.41
CA GLU A 250 -6.54 27.87 -17.80
C GLU A 250 -7.87 28.17 -17.10
N LYS A 251 -8.74 27.17 -16.99
CA LYS A 251 -10.06 27.28 -16.36
C LYS A 251 -10.01 27.38 -14.83
N TYR A 252 -9.16 26.61 -14.16
CA TYR A 252 -9.16 26.46 -12.69
C TYR A 252 -7.94 27.08 -11.98
N GLY A 253 -6.95 27.54 -12.73
CA GLY A 253 -5.75 28.22 -12.24
C GLY A 253 -4.60 27.29 -11.84
N ASN A 254 -3.39 27.84 -11.89
CA ASN A 254 -2.12 27.16 -11.62
C ASN A 254 -1.88 26.79 -10.13
N GLN A 255 -2.81 27.11 -9.23
CA GLN A 255 -2.76 26.65 -7.84
C GLN A 255 -3.55 25.36 -7.63
N ARG A 256 -4.40 24.99 -8.60
CA ARG A 256 -5.24 23.79 -8.56
C ARG A 256 -4.70 22.70 -9.48
N ILE A 257 -4.21 23.10 -10.66
CA ILE A 257 -3.71 22.21 -11.71
C ILE A 257 -2.36 22.76 -12.20
N PHE A 258 -1.25 22.06 -11.95
CA PHE A 258 0.08 22.62 -12.21
C PHE A 258 1.15 21.62 -12.62
N ASP A 259 2.15 22.14 -13.33
CA ASP A 259 3.32 21.38 -13.75
C ASP A 259 4.34 21.27 -12.60
N THR A 260 5.01 20.13 -12.53
CA THR A 260 6.14 19.90 -11.63
C THR A 260 7.45 19.75 -12.40
N GLY A 261 8.58 19.85 -11.68
CA GLY A 261 9.87 19.42 -12.23
C GLY A 261 9.92 17.91 -12.47
N ILE A 262 10.85 17.47 -13.31
CA ILE A 262 11.02 16.07 -13.73
C ILE A 262 11.69 15.26 -12.61
N ARG A 263 10.92 14.93 -11.56
CA ARG A 263 11.41 14.22 -10.38
C ARG A 263 10.26 13.63 -9.58
N GLU A 264 9.90 12.39 -9.87
CA GLU A 264 8.79 11.63 -9.30
C GLU A 264 8.85 11.61 -7.76
N LEU A 265 10.04 11.47 -7.17
CA LEU A 265 10.22 11.50 -5.72
C LEU A 265 9.67 12.79 -5.09
N SER A 266 9.87 13.94 -5.74
CA SER A 266 9.37 15.23 -5.24
C SER A 266 7.87 15.35 -5.44
N ILE A 267 7.35 14.84 -6.57
CA ILE A 267 5.91 14.79 -6.86
C ILE A 267 5.20 13.99 -5.76
N MET A 268 5.70 12.80 -5.42
CA MET A 268 5.14 11.97 -4.36
C MET A 268 5.21 12.65 -2.98
N GLY A 269 6.35 13.27 -2.65
CA GLY A 269 6.49 14.03 -1.40
C GLY A 269 5.51 15.20 -1.28
N GLN A 270 5.28 15.94 -2.37
CA GLN A 270 4.26 16.99 -2.42
C GLN A 270 2.86 16.42 -2.22
N ALA A 271 2.55 15.28 -2.86
CA ALA A 271 1.26 14.63 -2.74
C ALA A 271 0.95 14.22 -1.30
N ILE A 272 1.93 13.62 -0.62
CA ILE A 272 1.83 13.27 0.80
C ILE A 272 1.56 14.51 1.64
N GLY A 273 2.37 15.56 1.48
CA GLY A 273 2.22 16.80 2.23
C GLY A 273 0.84 17.43 2.06
N LEU A 274 0.33 17.50 0.82
CA LEU A 274 -0.98 18.06 0.51
C LEU A 274 -2.11 17.21 1.12
N ALA A 275 -2.04 15.88 1.00
CA ALA A 275 -3.01 14.96 1.57
C ALA A 275 -3.08 15.10 3.11
N LEU A 276 -1.94 15.15 3.79
CA LEU A 276 -1.86 15.33 5.24
C LEU A 276 -2.36 16.70 5.72
N ARG A 277 -2.40 17.69 4.83
CA ARG A 277 -3.00 19.01 5.09
C ARG A 277 -4.50 19.08 4.78
N GLY A 278 -5.10 17.96 4.37
CA GLY A 278 -6.55 17.83 4.16
C GLY A 278 -7.02 18.11 2.73
N LEU A 279 -6.10 18.22 1.76
CA LEU A 279 -6.42 18.27 0.33
C LEU A 279 -6.61 16.86 -0.26
N ARG A 280 -7.06 16.80 -1.51
CA ARG A 280 -7.30 15.56 -2.28
C ARG A 280 -6.40 15.54 -3.52
N PRO A 281 -5.10 15.25 -3.37
CA PRO A 281 -4.17 15.30 -4.48
C PRO A 281 -4.36 14.13 -5.45
N ILE A 282 -4.39 14.45 -6.75
CA ILE A 282 -4.23 13.53 -7.88
C ILE A 282 -2.84 13.81 -8.46
N ALA A 283 -1.85 13.05 -8.00
CA ALA A 283 -0.45 13.23 -8.40
C ALA A 283 -0.14 12.29 -9.55
N GLU A 284 0.45 12.83 -10.63
CA GLU A 284 0.70 12.08 -11.84
C GLU A 284 2.17 11.68 -11.97
N ILE A 285 2.39 10.39 -12.26
CA ILE A 285 3.66 9.88 -12.79
C ILE A 285 3.44 9.56 -14.27
N GLN A 286 4.33 10.06 -15.14
CA GLN A 286 4.08 10.08 -16.58
C GLN A 286 3.85 8.68 -17.18
N TYR A 287 4.65 7.68 -16.82
CA TYR A 287 4.43 6.29 -17.22
C TYR A 287 4.73 5.35 -16.06
N LEU A 288 4.10 4.17 -16.05
CA LEU A 288 4.28 3.18 -14.99
C LEU A 288 5.76 2.77 -14.83
N ASP A 289 6.54 2.77 -15.91
CA ASP A 289 7.99 2.56 -15.90
C ASP A 289 8.75 3.48 -14.94
N TYR A 290 8.25 4.70 -14.73
CA TYR A 290 8.86 5.72 -13.87
C TYR A 290 8.40 5.67 -12.41
N LEU A 291 7.42 4.81 -12.08
CA LEU A 291 6.96 4.62 -10.71
C LEU A 291 8.11 4.25 -9.75
N LEU A 292 9.14 3.57 -10.25
CA LEU A 292 10.34 3.22 -9.46
C LEU A 292 11.05 4.44 -8.87
N TYR A 293 11.02 5.60 -9.54
CA TYR A 293 11.62 6.83 -9.05
C TYR A 293 10.78 7.53 -7.97
N GLY A 294 9.50 7.17 -7.85
CA GLY A 294 8.58 7.61 -6.80
C GLY A 294 8.30 6.55 -5.73
N LEU A 295 8.84 5.33 -5.85
CA LEU A 295 8.39 4.17 -5.08
C LEU A 295 8.65 4.29 -3.57
N GLN A 296 9.80 4.82 -3.17
CA GLN A 296 10.22 4.88 -1.76
C GLN A 296 9.16 5.55 -0.85
N PRO A 297 8.72 6.80 -1.11
CA PRO A 297 7.69 7.43 -0.28
C PRO A 297 6.31 6.75 -0.41
N LEU A 298 6.01 6.09 -1.53
CA LEU A 298 4.75 5.35 -1.66
C LEU A 298 4.74 4.08 -0.79
N SER A 299 5.83 3.32 -0.83
CA SER A 299 6.04 2.12 -0.01
C SER A 299 6.11 2.47 1.47
N ASP A 300 7.03 3.35 1.85
CA ASP A 300 7.41 3.52 3.26
C ASP A 300 6.51 4.52 3.97
N ASP A 301 6.08 5.61 3.30
CA ASP A 301 5.26 6.63 3.94
C ASP A 301 3.76 6.41 3.68
N VAL A 302 3.32 6.35 2.42
CA VAL A 302 1.89 6.27 2.08
C VAL A 302 1.28 4.96 2.55
N SER A 303 1.86 3.83 2.14
CA SER A 303 1.30 2.49 2.39
C SER A 303 1.28 2.13 3.87
N THR A 304 2.25 2.61 4.65
CA THR A 304 2.33 2.28 6.08
C THR A 304 1.64 3.28 7.00
N LEU A 305 1.26 4.48 6.53
CA LEU A 305 0.83 5.57 7.41
C LEU A 305 -0.35 5.18 8.32
N HIS A 306 -1.39 4.60 7.74
CA HIS A 306 -2.59 4.24 8.49
C HIS A 306 -2.27 3.19 9.55
N TYR A 307 -1.49 2.19 9.17
CA TYR A 307 -1.01 1.11 10.03
C TYR A 307 -0.12 1.62 11.17
N ARG A 308 0.96 2.34 10.86
CA ARG A 308 1.96 2.79 11.85
C ARG A 308 1.44 3.85 12.81
N THR A 309 0.29 4.46 12.50
CA THR A 309 -0.41 5.41 13.37
C THR A 309 -1.62 4.78 14.08
N ALA A 310 -1.81 3.46 13.97
CA ALA A 310 -2.96 2.74 14.52
C ALA A 310 -4.30 3.39 14.13
N GLY A 311 -4.44 3.72 12.85
CA GLY A 311 -5.64 4.31 12.27
C GLY A 311 -5.82 5.82 12.47
N GLN A 312 -4.90 6.50 13.17
CA GLN A 312 -5.06 7.92 13.52
C GLN A 312 -4.85 8.88 12.33
N GLN A 313 -4.05 8.48 11.34
CA GLN A 313 -3.77 9.31 10.16
C GLN A 313 -4.16 8.58 8.87
N SER A 314 -4.57 9.35 7.87
CA SER A 314 -4.85 8.86 6.51
C SER A 314 -4.14 9.77 5.51
N CYS A 315 -3.66 9.17 4.41
CA CYS A 315 -3.07 9.89 3.30
C CYS A 315 -3.91 9.61 2.04
N PRO A 316 -5.03 10.30 1.82
CA PRO A 316 -5.94 10.00 0.71
C PRO A 316 -5.44 10.58 -0.62
N VAL A 317 -4.24 10.17 -1.02
CA VAL A 317 -3.61 10.52 -2.29
C VAL A 317 -4.04 9.54 -3.38
N ILE A 318 -4.28 10.05 -4.58
CA ILE A 318 -4.43 9.24 -5.78
C ILE A 318 -3.20 9.45 -6.65
N ILE A 319 -2.47 8.37 -6.89
CA ILE A 319 -1.38 8.33 -7.85
C ILE A 319 -1.96 7.89 -9.17
N ARG A 320 -1.93 8.78 -10.15
CA ARG A 320 -2.32 8.50 -11.53
C ARG A 320 -1.08 8.11 -12.32
N THR A 321 -1.17 7.02 -13.06
CA THR A 321 -0.19 6.69 -14.09
C THR A 321 -0.87 5.93 -15.22
N ARG A 322 -0.10 5.55 -16.23
CA ARG A 322 -0.59 4.78 -17.36
C ARG A 322 0.34 3.63 -17.67
N GLY A 323 -0.27 2.54 -18.11
CA GLY A 323 0.45 1.36 -18.56
C GLY A 323 1.23 1.61 -19.85
N HIS A 324 1.65 0.52 -20.46
CA HIS A 324 2.60 0.51 -21.55
C HIS A 324 2.08 1.05 -22.90
N ARG A 325 3.04 1.48 -23.74
CA ARG A 325 2.96 1.67 -25.19
C ARG A 325 4.03 0.84 -25.89
N LEU A 326 3.83 0.65 -27.18
CA LEU A 326 4.78 0.06 -28.14
C LEU A 326 5.98 0.98 -28.47
N GLU A 327 6.51 1.74 -27.50
CA GLU A 327 7.49 2.81 -27.75
C GLU A 327 8.77 2.67 -26.92
N GLY A 328 9.28 1.43 -26.84
CA GLY A 328 10.62 1.15 -26.32
C GLY A 328 10.68 0.84 -24.83
N ILE A 329 11.87 0.44 -24.38
CA ILE A 329 12.16 -0.19 -23.08
C ILE A 329 11.83 0.64 -21.82
N TRP A 330 11.47 1.91 -21.98
CA TRP A 330 11.10 2.85 -20.91
C TRP A 330 9.64 3.29 -20.95
N HIS A 331 8.86 2.76 -21.90
CA HIS A 331 7.43 3.02 -22.02
C HIS A 331 6.64 1.71 -22.19
N SER A 332 7.29 0.56 -22.03
CA SER A 332 6.72 -0.76 -22.31
C SER A 332 6.65 -1.67 -21.09
N GLY A 333 7.20 -1.22 -19.95
CA GLY A 333 7.25 -2.00 -18.73
C GLY A 333 5.88 -2.14 -18.07
N SER A 334 5.68 -3.25 -17.37
CA SER A 334 4.51 -3.48 -16.53
C SER A 334 4.92 -4.13 -15.21
N PRO A 335 5.70 -3.44 -14.34
CA PRO A 335 6.28 -4.02 -13.12
C PRO A 335 5.24 -4.24 -12.00
N MET A 336 4.14 -4.92 -12.30
CA MET A 336 3.00 -5.09 -11.41
C MET A 336 3.33 -5.96 -10.20
N GLY A 337 4.22 -6.95 -10.34
CA GLY A 337 4.76 -7.72 -9.22
C GLY A 337 5.53 -6.85 -8.22
N VAL A 338 6.23 -5.80 -8.67
CA VAL A 338 6.85 -4.81 -7.76
C VAL A 338 5.75 -4.02 -7.06
N VAL A 339 4.76 -3.53 -7.80
CA VAL A 339 3.65 -2.72 -7.27
C VAL A 339 2.86 -3.47 -6.20
N ILE A 340 2.43 -4.69 -6.49
CA ILE A 340 1.60 -5.51 -5.59
C ILE A 340 2.33 -5.83 -4.28
N ASN A 341 3.65 -6.01 -4.33
CA ASN A 341 4.44 -6.33 -3.14
C ASN A 341 4.85 -5.08 -2.34
N ALA A 342 5.16 -3.98 -3.01
CA ALA A 342 5.66 -2.77 -2.36
C ALA A 342 4.56 -1.85 -1.83
N LEU A 343 3.35 -1.86 -2.41
CA LEU A 343 2.29 -0.88 -2.10
C LEU A 343 1.14 -1.45 -1.25
N ARG A 344 1.41 -2.43 -0.39
CA ARG A 344 0.40 -2.99 0.54
C ARG A 344 0.02 -1.95 1.59
N GLY A 345 -1.24 -1.50 1.54
CA GLY A 345 -1.73 -0.32 2.26
C GLY A 345 -2.23 0.78 1.32
N MET A 346 -2.02 0.61 0.02
CA MET A 346 -2.69 1.35 -1.06
C MET A 346 -3.56 0.42 -1.89
N TYR A 347 -4.62 0.94 -2.48
CA TYR A 347 -5.39 0.21 -3.49
C TYR A 347 -4.75 0.33 -4.87
N VAL A 348 -4.69 -0.76 -5.62
CA VAL A 348 -4.09 -0.82 -6.96
C VAL A 348 -5.19 -1.13 -7.96
N CYS A 349 -5.58 -0.10 -8.70
CA CYS A 349 -6.65 -0.10 -9.68
C CYS A 349 -6.07 -0.24 -11.09
N VAL A 350 -6.62 -1.16 -11.88
CA VAL A 350 -6.16 -1.52 -13.23
C VAL A 350 -7.34 -1.49 -14.22
N PRO A 351 -7.98 -0.32 -14.41
CA PRO A 351 -9.17 -0.20 -15.25
C PRO A 351 -8.91 -0.66 -16.69
N ARG A 352 -9.85 -1.40 -17.28
CA ARG A 352 -9.79 -1.80 -18.70
C ARG A 352 -10.02 -0.67 -19.70
N ASN A 353 -10.63 0.44 -19.26
CA ASN A 353 -11.02 1.59 -20.09
C ASN A 353 -11.23 2.86 -19.23
N MET A 354 -11.48 4.01 -19.87
CA MET A 354 -11.59 5.30 -19.16
C MET A 354 -12.90 5.45 -18.40
N THR A 355 -13.97 4.80 -18.85
CA THR A 355 -15.22 4.70 -18.10
C THR A 355 -14.97 4.08 -16.72
N GLN A 356 -14.26 2.96 -16.64
CA GLN A 356 -13.93 2.35 -15.35
C GLN A 356 -12.94 3.17 -14.53
N ALA A 357 -11.96 3.82 -15.17
CA ALA A 357 -11.04 4.71 -14.47
C ALA A 357 -11.78 5.82 -13.70
N VAL A 358 -12.76 6.49 -14.33
CA VAL A 358 -13.60 7.51 -13.67
C VAL A 358 -14.35 6.95 -12.47
N GLY A 359 -14.95 5.76 -12.59
CA GLY A 359 -15.65 5.14 -11.47
C GLY A 359 -14.72 4.80 -10.31
N MET A 360 -13.48 4.38 -10.60
CA MET A 360 -12.44 4.15 -9.58
C MET A 360 -11.97 5.46 -8.92
N TYR A 361 -11.83 6.54 -9.69
CA TYR A 361 -11.55 7.87 -9.13
C TYR A 361 -12.65 8.32 -8.16
N ASN A 362 -13.92 8.15 -8.53
CA ASN A 362 -15.05 8.47 -7.64
C ASN A 362 -15.04 7.64 -6.35
N THR A 363 -14.72 6.34 -6.46
CA THR A 363 -14.58 5.46 -5.29
C THR A 363 -13.46 5.95 -4.35
N LEU A 364 -12.27 6.25 -4.88
CA LEU A 364 -11.13 6.72 -4.08
C LEU A 364 -11.34 8.13 -3.51
N LEU A 365 -11.95 9.04 -4.26
CA LEU A 365 -12.25 10.40 -3.78
C LEU A 365 -13.36 10.42 -2.71
N SER A 366 -14.20 9.39 -2.66
CA SER A 366 -15.22 9.22 -1.63
C SER A 366 -14.69 8.61 -0.33
N SER A 367 -13.54 7.93 -0.39
CA SER A 367 -12.87 7.26 0.73
C SER A 367 -11.71 8.09 1.29
N ASN A 368 -11.04 7.58 2.33
CA ASN A 368 -9.79 8.14 2.87
C ASN A 368 -8.58 7.24 2.59
N ASP A 369 -8.74 6.23 1.73
CA ASP A 369 -7.66 5.32 1.36
C ASP A 369 -6.81 5.90 0.22
N PRO A 370 -5.48 5.67 0.22
CA PRO A 370 -4.65 5.96 -0.94
C PRO A 370 -4.88 4.96 -2.07
N GLY A 371 -4.70 5.42 -3.31
CA GLY A 371 -4.82 4.56 -4.49
C GLY A 371 -3.79 4.85 -5.58
N LEU A 372 -3.40 3.81 -6.31
CA LEU A 372 -2.71 3.88 -7.59
C LEU A 372 -3.69 3.48 -8.68
N VAL A 373 -3.91 4.36 -9.66
CA VAL A 373 -4.74 4.09 -10.84
C VAL A 373 -3.82 3.96 -12.04
N VAL A 374 -3.74 2.76 -12.61
CA VAL A 374 -2.94 2.45 -13.79
C VAL A 374 -3.85 2.42 -15.02
N GLU A 375 -3.97 3.56 -15.68
CA GLU A 375 -4.85 3.74 -16.83
C GLU A 375 -4.32 3.01 -18.08
N CYS A 376 -5.24 2.51 -18.93
CA CYS A 376 -4.89 1.96 -20.23
C CYS A 376 -4.40 3.07 -21.18
N LEU A 377 -3.09 3.13 -21.44
CA LEU A 377 -2.51 4.15 -22.31
C LEU A 377 -3.12 4.17 -23.72
N ASN A 378 -3.24 3.02 -24.37
CA ASN A 378 -3.88 2.94 -25.69
C ASN A 378 -5.37 3.32 -25.62
N GLY A 379 -6.01 3.20 -24.45
CA GLY A 379 -7.41 3.55 -24.20
C GLY A 379 -7.72 5.03 -24.42
N TYR A 380 -6.75 5.93 -24.25
CA TYR A 380 -6.95 7.36 -24.43
C TYR A 380 -7.44 7.74 -25.83
N ARG A 381 -7.03 6.99 -26.87
CA ARG A 381 -7.39 7.26 -28.28
C ARG A 381 -8.46 6.32 -28.83
N LEU A 382 -9.04 5.48 -27.97
CA LEU A 382 -10.15 4.61 -28.36
C LEU A 382 -11.46 5.26 -28.01
N LYS A 383 -12.49 4.90 -28.78
CA LYS A 383 -13.82 5.45 -28.59
C LYS A 383 -14.59 4.64 -27.56
N GLU A 384 -15.15 5.35 -26.60
CA GLU A 384 -16.04 4.86 -25.56
C GLU A 384 -17.34 5.69 -25.58
N LYS A 385 -18.44 5.13 -25.09
CA LYS A 385 -19.68 5.91 -24.90
C LYS A 385 -19.48 6.84 -23.71
N MET A 386 -19.84 8.12 -23.85
CA MET A 386 -19.81 9.07 -22.74
C MET A 386 -20.91 8.71 -21.72
N PRO A 387 -20.57 8.47 -20.44
CA PRO A 387 -21.57 8.34 -19.37
C PRO A 387 -22.26 9.68 -19.06
N ASP A 388 -23.55 9.63 -18.73
CA ASP A 388 -24.33 10.82 -18.36
C ASP A 388 -24.11 11.26 -16.91
N ASN A 389 -23.66 10.35 -16.04
CA ASN A 389 -23.56 10.53 -14.58
C ASN A 389 -22.10 10.46 -14.06
N LEU A 390 -21.17 11.16 -14.73
CA LEU A 390 -19.71 11.11 -14.49
C LEU A 390 -19.26 11.30 -13.02
N LEU A 391 -19.97 12.09 -12.22
CA LEU A 391 -19.62 12.32 -10.81
C LEU A 391 -20.28 11.35 -9.83
N GLN A 392 -21.22 10.51 -10.29
CA GLN A 392 -22.04 9.67 -9.43
C GLN A 392 -21.61 8.21 -9.44
N TYR A 393 -21.34 7.65 -10.62
CA TYR A 393 -21.05 6.22 -10.71
C TYR A 393 -19.69 5.87 -10.10
N THR A 394 -19.60 4.66 -9.56
CA THR A 394 -18.46 4.15 -8.80
C THR A 394 -18.14 2.73 -9.23
N VAL A 395 -16.86 2.37 -9.16
CA VAL A 395 -16.43 0.98 -9.34
C VAL A 395 -16.01 0.43 -7.97
N PRO A 396 -16.64 -0.66 -7.49
CA PRO A 396 -16.25 -1.27 -6.23
C PRO A 396 -14.88 -1.94 -6.36
N LEU A 397 -14.02 -1.77 -5.34
CA LEU A 397 -12.67 -2.32 -5.36
C LEU A 397 -12.65 -3.78 -4.89
N GLY A 398 -11.91 -4.62 -5.62
CA GLY A 398 -11.76 -6.05 -5.37
C GLY A 398 -12.87 -6.92 -5.95
N LEU A 399 -13.74 -6.36 -6.81
CA LEU A 399 -14.84 -7.10 -7.43
C LEU A 399 -14.60 -7.24 -8.95
N PRO A 400 -14.24 -8.45 -9.42
CA PRO A 400 -14.12 -8.73 -10.84
C PRO A 400 -15.46 -8.62 -11.59
N GLU A 401 -15.38 -8.53 -12.92
CA GLU A 401 -16.52 -8.49 -13.82
C GLU A 401 -16.38 -9.56 -14.91
N ILE A 402 -17.45 -10.34 -15.13
CA ILE A 402 -17.53 -11.25 -16.28
C ILE A 402 -17.90 -10.41 -17.50
N LEU A 403 -16.97 -10.27 -18.45
CA LEU A 403 -17.18 -9.52 -19.68
C LEU A 403 -17.87 -10.36 -20.76
N GLN A 404 -17.60 -11.67 -20.75
CA GLN A 404 -18.20 -12.64 -21.66
C GLN A 404 -18.38 -13.94 -20.90
N GLU A 405 -19.60 -14.48 -20.92
CA GLU A 405 -19.90 -15.81 -20.37
C GLU A 405 -19.31 -16.90 -21.28
N GLY A 406 -18.81 -17.98 -20.67
CA GLY A 406 -18.37 -19.17 -21.37
C GLY A 406 -18.44 -20.44 -20.52
N GLU A 407 -18.14 -21.58 -21.14
CA GLU A 407 -18.30 -22.90 -20.52
C GLU A 407 -17.04 -23.79 -20.57
N ASP A 408 -16.10 -23.55 -21.49
CA ASP A 408 -14.96 -24.45 -21.69
C ASP A 408 -13.69 -24.00 -20.95
N VAL A 409 -13.45 -22.69 -20.84
CA VAL A 409 -12.27 -22.13 -20.18
C VAL A 409 -12.54 -20.77 -19.54
N THR A 410 -12.06 -20.58 -18.32
CA THR A 410 -12.06 -19.27 -17.64
C THR A 410 -10.75 -18.54 -17.94
N ILE A 411 -10.83 -17.32 -18.45
CA ILE A 411 -9.68 -16.45 -18.76
C ILE A 411 -9.74 -15.24 -17.85
N VAL A 412 -8.68 -15.03 -17.06
CA VAL A 412 -8.59 -13.98 -16.04
C VAL A 412 -7.51 -12.98 -16.39
N SER A 413 -7.86 -11.70 -16.50
CA SER A 413 -6.91 -10.63 -16.83
C SER A 413 -7.40 -9.24 -16.39
N TYR A 414 -6.69 -8.19 -16.78
CA TYR A 414 -7.04 -6.79 -16.52
C TYR A 414 -6.49 -5.85 -17.59
N GLY A 415 -6.91 -4.59 -17.52
CA GLY A 415 -6.29 -3.49 -18.25
C GLY A 415 -6.27 -3.72 -19.77
N SER A 416 -5.15 -3.35 -20.40
CA SER A 416 -5.00 -3.41 -21.86
C SER A 416 -4.99 -4.84 -22.42
N THR A 417 -4.60 -5.84 -21.61
CA THR A 417 -4.48 -7.24 -22.01
C THR A 417 -5.83 -7.84 -22.41
N LEU A 418 -6.93 -7.34 -21.84
CA LEU A 418 -8.29 -7.79 -22.18
C LEU A 418 -8.61 -7.65 -23.67
N ARG A 419 -8.06 -6.66 -24.37
CA ARG A 419 -8.28 -6.52 -25.80
C ARG A 419 -7.54 -7.57 -26.64
N ILE A 420 -6.36 -7.98 -26.17
CA ILE A 420 -5.60 -9.08 -26.80
C ILE A 420 -6.36 -10.39 -26.63
N ILE A 421 -6.98 -10.58 -25.45
CA ILE A 421 -7.84 -11.71 -25.15
C ILE A 421 -9.10 -11.71 -26.02
N ASP A 422 -9.76 -10.56 -26.21
CA ASP A 422 -10.93 -10.46 -27.09
C ASP A 422 -10.61 -10.92 -28.52
N ASP A 423 -9.44 -10.56 -29.06
CA ASP A 423 -8.98 -11.03 -30.38
C ASP A 423 -8.77 -12.55 -30.39
N ALA A 424 -8.03 -13.09 -29.42
CA ALA A 424 -7.81 -14.53 -29.27
C ALA A 424 -9.13 -15.32 -29.16
N VAL A 425 -10.07 -14.84 -28.34
CA VAL A 425 -11.37 -15.49 -28.13
C VAL A 425 -12.23 -15.45 -29.39
N ASN A 426 -12.16 -14.40 -30.20
CA ASN A 426 -12.84 -14.38 -31.50
C ASN A 426 -12.30 -15.44 -32.46
N GLN A 427 -11.01 -15.75 -32.41
CA GLN A 427 -10.42 -16.85 -33.17
C GLN A 427 -10.85 -18.21 -32.61
N LEU A 428 -10.88 -18.39 -31.28
CA LEU A 428 -11.31 -19.62 -30.61
C LEU A 428 -12.80 -19.95 -30.84
N LYS A 429 -13.68 -18.94 -30.97
CA LYS A 429 -15.09 -19.14 -31.36
C LYS A 429 -15.23 -19.93 -32.67
N SER A 430 -14.36 -19.69 -33.65
CA SER A 430 -14.36 -20.43 -34.92
C SER A 430 -14.03 -21.93 -34.77
N LYS A 431 -13.47 -22.31 -33.62
CA LYS A 431 -13.10 -23.68 -33.25
C LYS A 431 -14.09 -24.29 -32.25
N ASN A 432 -15.23 -23.63 -32.02
CA ASN A 432 -16.27 -24.00 -31.05
C ASN A 432 -15.76 -24.09 -29.61
N ILE A 433 -14.84 -23.22 -29.20
CA ILE A 433 -14.38 -23.11 -27.82
C ILE A 433 -15.03 -21.88 -27.17
N SER A 434 -15.80 -22.14 -26.11
CA SER A 434 -16.55 -21.18 -25.32
C SER A 434 -15.70 -20.63 -24.17
N CYS A 435 -15.23 -19.39 -24.32
CA CYS A 435 -14.34 -18.75 -23.33
C CYS A 435 -15.13 -17.79 -22.42
N GLU A 436 -14.98 -17.97 -21.12
CA GLU A 436 -15.40 -17.03 -20.09
C GLU A 436 -14.28 -16.00 -19.87
N ILE A 437 -14.58 -14.70 -20.01
CA ILE A 437 -13.59 -13.62 -19.85
C ILE A 437 -13.91 -12.82 -18.59
N ILE A 438 -12.94 -12.73 -17.68
CA ILE A 438 -13.05 -11.99 -16.43
C ILE A 438 -12.02 -10.85 -16.38
N ASP A 439 -12.52 -9.62 -16.18
CA ASP A 439 -11.73 -8.45 -15.83
C ASP A 439 -11.65 -8.30 -14.32
N VAL A 440 -10.44 -8.33 -13.76
CA VAL A 440 -10.25 -8.30 -12.31
C VAL A 440 -10.41 -6.91 -11.70
N GLN A 441 -10.33 -5.85 -12.52
CA GLN A 441 -10.50 -4.41 -12.17
C GLN A 441 -9.48 -3.83 -11.18
N THR A 442 -9.11 -4.58 -10.14
CA THR A 442 -8.14 -4.21 -9.11
C THR A 442 -7.26 -5.40 -8.75
N LEU A 443 -6.00 -5.13 -8.42
CA LEU A 443 -5.05 -6.13 -7.92
C LEU A 443 -4.91 -6.08 -6.39
N LEU A 444 -5.10 -4.90 -5.81
CA LEU A 444 -5.19 -4.69 -4.37
C LEU A 444 -6.46 -3.86 -4.09
N PRO A 445 -7.52 -4.44 -3.51
CA PRO A 445 -7.70 -5.86 -3.23
C PRO A 445 -7.99 -6.66 -4.50
N PHE A 446 -7.92 -7.99 -4.42
CA PHE A 446 -8.20 -8.90 -5.53
C PHE A 446 -9.31 -9.87 -5.15
N ASP A 447 -10.31 -10.01 -6.03
CA ASP A 447 -11.36 -11.04 -6.00
C ASP A 447 -11.93 -11.37 -4.60
N ARG A 448 -12.48 -10.35 -3.94
CA ARG A 448 -12.97 -10.45 -2.56
C ARG A 448 -14.17 -11.37 -2.38
N ASP A 449 -14.97 -11.52 -3.43
CA ASP A 449 -16.19 -12.32 -3.43
C ASP A 449 -16.00 -13.70 -4.11
N HIS A 450 -14.74 -14.04 -4.44
CA HIS A 450 -14.35 -15.32 -5.05
C HIS A 450 -15.09 -15.63 -6.36
N LEU A 451 -15.42 -14.60 -7.16
CA LEU A 451 -16.16 -14.75 -8.41
C LEU A 451 -15.38 -15.65 -9.38
N ILE A 452 -14.06 -15.51 -9.42
CA ILE A 452 -13.20 -16.29 -10.31
C ILE A 452 -13.24 -17.78 -9.94
N LEU A 453 -13.31 -18.10 -8.65
CA LEU A 453 -13.47 -19.49 -8.19
C LEU A 453 -14.80 -20.08 -8.65
N GLU A 454 -15.90 -19.31 -8.60
CA GLU A 454 -17.21 -19.77 -9.08
C GLU A 454 -17.20 -20.01 -10.60
N SER A 455 -16.56 -19.13 -11.37
CA SER A 455 -16.32 -19.34 -12.81
C SER A 455 -15.49 -20.60 -13.09
N LEU A 456 -14.42 -20.82 -12.33
CA LEU A 456 -13.60 -22.03 -12.48
C LEU A 456 -14.38 -23.31 -12.21
N LYS A 457 -15.32 -23.32 -11.25
CA LYS A 457 -16.17 -24.49 -10.99
C LYS A 457 -17.05 -24.84 -12.19
N LYS A 458 -17.41 -23.85 -13.01
CA LYS A 458 -18.19 -24.04 -14.24
C LYS A 458 -17.34 -24.59 -15.37
N THR A 459 -16.12 -24.06 -15.57
CA THR A 459 -15.29 -24.38 -16.75
C THR A 459 -14.26 -25.48 -16.54
N ASN A 460 -13.90 -25.78 -15.29
CA ASN A 460 -12.87 -26.74 -14.88
C ASN A 460 -11.46 -26.51 -15.48
N ARG A 461 -11.26 -25.38 -16.16
CA ARG A 461 -10.04 -24.96 -16.85
C ARG A 461 -9.86 -23.47 -16.70
N ILE A 462 -8.65 -23.01 -16.41
CA ILE A 462 -8.37 -21.60 -16.14
C ILE A 462 -6.99 -21.16 -16.64
N VAL A 463 -6.95 -19.94 -17.18
CA VAL A 463 -5.74 -19.25 -17.62
C VAL A 463 -5.68 -17.85 -17.02
N PHE A 464 -4.54 -17.49 -16.42
CA PHE A 464 -4.26 -16.14 -15.93
C PHE A 464 -3.31 -15.44 -16.90
N ILE A 465 -3.67 -14.25 -17.37
CA ILE A 465 -2.91 -13.54 -18.42
C ILE A 465 -2.55 -12.14 -17.95
N ASP A 466 -1.28 -11.79 -17.99
CA ASP A 466 -0.80 -10.44 -17.76
C ASP A 466 0.40 -10.11 -18.66
N GLU A 467 0.79 -8.85 -18.69
CA GLU A 467 1.92 -8.37 -19.48
C GLU A 467 3.19 -8.12 -18.64
N ASP A 468 3.17 -8.46 -17.35
CA ASP A 468 4.36 -8.44 -16.49
C ASP A 468 5.28 -9.64 -16.79
N VAL A 469 6.48 -9.62 -16.22
CA VAL A 469 7.41 -10.74 -16.30
C VAL A 469 6.88 -11.96 -15.53
N PRO A 470 7.38 -13.18 -15.81
CA PRO A 470 6.95 -14.38 -15.09
C PRO A 470 7.18 -14.25 -13.59
N GLY A 471 6.19 -14.69 -12.79
CA GLY A 471 6.19 -14.50 -11.33
C GLY A 471 5.59 -13.18 -10.85
N GLY A 472 5.13 -12.31 -11.76
CA GLY A 472 4.44 -11.05 -11.50
C GLY A 472 2.95 -11.20 -11.16
N ALA A 473 2.10 -10.35 -11.74
CA ALA A 473 0.68 -10.27 -11.35
C ALA A 473 -0.10 -11.53 -11.71
N ALA A 474 0.17 -12.20 -12.84
CA ALA A 474 -0.46 -13.47 -13.17
C ALA A 474 -0.18 -14.55 -12.10
N ALA A 475 1.05 -14.61 -11.56
CA ALA A 475 1.39 -15.55 -10.48
C ALA A 475 0.71 -15.17 -9.15
N TYR A 476 0.55 -13.88 -8.86
CA TYR A 476 -0.22 -13.41 -7.72
C TYR A 476 -1.70 -13.83 -7.83
N MET A 477 -2.34 -13.59 -8.97
CA MET A 477 -3.73 -14.01 -9.22
C MET A 477 -3.87 -15.53 -9.13
N PHE A 478 -2.92 -16.27 -9.73
CA PHE A 478 -2.85 -17.72 -9.63
C PHE A 478 -2.80 -18.19 -8.18
N ASN A 479 -1.89 -17.66 -7.35
CA ASN A 479 -1.76 -18.07 -5.95
C ASN A 479 -3.04 -17.79 -5.16
N LYS A 480 -3.66 -16.62 -5.38
CA LYS A 480 -4.94 -16.27 -4.75
C LYS A 480 -6.04 -17.28 -5.06
N VAL A 481 -6.27 -17.57 -6.34
CA VAL A 481 -7.38 -18.45 -6.73
C VAL A 481 -7.06 -19.92 -6.50
N MET A 482 -5.86 -20.37 -6.86
CA MET A 482 -5.49 -21.78 -6.77
C MET A 482 -5.26 -22.21 -5.33
N GLU A 483 -4.47 -21.48 -4.56
CA GLU A 483 -4.06 -21.91 -3.22
C GLU A 483 -4.99 -21.38 -2.13
N GLU A 484 -5.15 -20.05 -2.04
CA GLU A 484 -5.90 -19.43 -0.93
C GLU A 484 -7.40 -19.71 -1.02
N GLN A 485 -7.98 -19.60 -2.22
CA GLN A 485 -9.41 -19.86 -2.46
C GLN A 485 -9.72 -21.35 -2.75
N GLY A 486 -8.69 -22.20 -2.92
CA GLY A 486 -8.85 -23.64 -3.11
C GLY A 486 -9.28 -24.07 -4.52
N GLY A 487 -9.00 -23.25 -5.54
CA GLY A 487 -9.34 -23.53 -6.95
C GLY A 487 -8.71 -24.81 -7.51
N TYR A 488 -7.59 -25.27 -6.94
CA TYR A 488 -6.92 -26.51 -7.36
C TYR A 488 -7.82 -27.76 -7.36
N ARG A 489 -8.94 -27.73 -6.63
CA ARG A 489 -9.88 -28.86 -6.48
C ARG A 489 -10.83 -29.04 -7.65
N TYR A 490 -10.93 -28.04 -8.54
CA TYR A 490 -11.94 -27.99 -9.59
C TYR A 490 -11.36 -28.13 -11.00
N LEU A 491 -10.10 -28.52 -11.12
CA LEU A 491 -9.38 -28.55 -12.39
C LEU A 491 -9.45 -29.93 -13.03
N ASP A 492 -9.83 -29.97 -14.31
CA ASP A 492 -9.67 -31.16 -15.15
C ASP A 492 -8.23 -31.28 -15.67
N VAL A 493 -7.60 -30.13 -15.93
CA VAL A 493 -6.25 -30.01 -16.50
C VAL A 493 -5.46 -28.97 -15.73
N SER A 494 -4.13 -29.03 -15.84
CA SER A 494 -3.28 -28.09 -15.10
C SER A 494 -3.55 -26.63 -15.54
N PRO A 495 -3.63 -25.66 -14.61
CA PRO A 495 -3.87 -24.27 -14.93
C PRO A 495 -2.66 -23.66 -15.65
N ARG A 496 -2.83 -22.53 -16.35
CA ARG A 496 -1.74 -21.87 -17.09
C ARG A 496 -1.64 -20.39 -16.73
N THR A 497 -0.41 -19.88 -16.74
CA THR A 497 -0.11 -18.44 -16.70
C THR A 497 0.51 -18.05 -18.04
N ILE A 498 0.00 -16.99 -18.67
CA ILE A 498 0.56 -16.41 -19.89
C ILE A 498 1.04 -15.00 -19.55
N THR A 499 2.35 -14.78 -19.66
CA THR A 499 3.03 -13.59 -19.15
C THR A 499 3.95 -13.00 -20.22
N GLY A 500 4.43 -11.78 -20.01
CA GLY A 500 5.57 -11.27 -20.76
C GLY A 500 6.81 -12.14 -20.59
N LYS A 501 7.81 -11.96 -21.46
CA LYS A 501 9.11 -12.62 -21.33
C LYS A 501 9.89 -12.03 -20.15
N ALA A 502 10.88 -12.74 -19.65
CA ALA A 502 11.66 -12.37 -18.44
C ALA A 502 12.66 -11.22 -18.68
N HIS A 503 12.23 -10.17 -19.38
CA HIS A 503 12.96 -8.95 -19.64
C HIS A 503 11.97 -7.82 -19.97
N ARG A 504 12.44 -6.58 -19.96
CA ARG A 504 11.63 -5.47 -20.47
C ARG A 504 11.40 -5.62 -21.97
N PRO A 505 10.25 -5.18 -22.51
CA PRO A 505 10.00 -5.34 -23.93
C PRO A 505 11.02 -4.60 -24.79
N ALA A 506 11.44 -5.25 -25.87
CA ALA A 506 12.31 -4.66 -26.86
C ALA A 506 11.59 -3.54 -27.65
N TYR A 507 12.33 -2.79 -28.45
CA TYR A 507 11.81 -1.62 -29.15
C TYR A 507 10.90 -1.98 -30.34
N GLY A 508 9.83 -1.21 -30.52
CA GLY A 508 8.92 -1.30 -31.68
C GLY A 508 7.94 -2.47 -31.61
N SER A 509 7.11 -2.60 -32.66
CA SER A 509 6.04 -3.60 -32.73
C SER A 509 6.53 -5.03 -32.67
N ASP A 510 7.67 -5.34 -33.33
CA ASP A 510 8.29 -6.66 -33.24
C ASP A 510 8.76 -6.94 -31.82
N GLY A 511 9.37 -5.95 -31.18
CA GLY A 511 9.82 -6.04 -29.80
C GLY A 511 8.68 -6.36 -28.85
N ASP A 512 7.53 -5.71 -29.02
CA ASP A 512 6.31 -6.02 -28.27
C ASP A 512 5.79 -7.43 -28.55
N TYR A 513 5.58 -7.78 -29.83
CA TYR A 513 5.04 -9.07 -30.24
C TYR A 513 5.81 -10.26 -29.67
N PHE A 514 7.14 -10.18 -29.63
CA PHE A 514 7.99 -11.24 -29.08
C PHE A 514 8.23 -11.14 -27.56
N SER A 515 7.95 -10.00 -26.94
CA SER A 515 8.19 -9.79 -25.50
C SER A 515 6.93 -9.90 -24.64
N LYS A 516 5.74 -9.71 -25.20
CA LYS A 516 4.45 -9.69 -24.50
C LYS A 516 3.54 -10.82 -25.00
N PRO A 517 2.51 -11.20 -24.22
CA PRO A 517 1.46 -12.07 -24.73
C PRO A 517 0.79 -11.46 -25.95
N ASN A 518 0.53 -12.31 -26.95
CA ASN A 518 -0.21 -11.96 -28.16
C ASN A 518 -1.37 -12.95 -28.36
N ALA A 519 -2.26 -12.64 -29.30
CA ALA A 519 -3.46 -13.44 -29.54
C ALA A 519 -3.10 -14.88 -29.97
N GLU A 520 -2.09 -15.05 -30.82
CA GLU A 520 -1.64 -16.35 -31.32
C GLU A 520 -1.13 -17.27 -30.21
N GLU A 521 -0.33 -16.75 -29.28
CA GLU A 521 0.16 -17.48 -28.11
C GLU A 521 -1.00 -17.91 -27.21
N ILE A 522 -1.97 -17.01 -26.95
CA ILE A 522 -3.17 -17.31 -26.15
C ILE A 522 -4.00 -18.41 -26.81
N VAL A 523 -4.28 -18.30 -28.11
CA VAL A 523 -5.02 -19.31 -28.88
C VAL A 523 -4.33 -20.67 -28.82
N SER A 524 -3.01 -20.70 -29.06
CA SER A 524 -2.24 -21.96 -29.04
C SER A 524 -2.34 -22.64 -27.68
N ILE A 525 -2.11 -21.91 -26.59
CA ILE A 525 -2.11 -22.46 -25.23
C ILE A 525 -3.50 -22.97 -24.84
N ILE A 526 -4.57 -22.25 -25.21
CA ILE A 526 -5.93 -22.71 -24.93
C ILE A 526 -6.26 -23.96 -25.75
N LEU A 527 -5.84 -24.05 -27.01
CA LEU A 527 -6.06 -25.25 -27.82
C LEU A 527 -5.33 -26.47 -27.25
N ASP A 528 -4.10 -26.30 -26.80
CA ASP A 528 -3.34 -27.35 -26.13
C ASP A 528 -4.05 -27.79 -24.85
N MET A 529 -4.57 -26.84 -24.05
CA MET A 529 -5.35 -27.11 -22.84
C MET A 529 -6.68 -27.84 -23.13
N MET A 530 -7.33 -27.57 -24.26
CA MET A 530 -8.55 -28.30 -24.66
C MET A 530 -8.27 -29.72 -25.17
N ALA A 531 -7.03 -30.00 -25.57
CA ALA A 531 -6.62 -31.31 -26.09
C ALA A 531 -6.12 -32.28 -25.00
N GLU A 532 -5.75 -31.76 -23.82
CA GLU A 532 -5.48 -32.52 -22.59
C GLU A 532 -6.77 -33.08 -21.97
#